data_AF-B6BHS3-F1
#
_entry.id   AF-B6BHS3-F1
#
_cell.length_a   1.000
_cell.length_b   1.000
_cell.length_c   1.000
_cell.angle_alpha   90.00
_cell.angle_beta   90.00
_cell.angle_gamma   90.00
#
_symmetry.space_group_name_H-M   'P 1'
#
loop_
_entity.id
_entity.type
_entity.pdbx_description
1 polymer ?
#
loop_
_entity_poly.entity_id
_entity_poly.type
_entity_poly.pdbx_seq_one_letter_code
_entity_poly.pdbx_strand_id
1 'polypeptide(L)'
;MKIIQILLLSATLLLVTACGNRTPFKKQEPLENAALVYIYALDNVSSSESSTASDYNIRINNKPYMERIKQGEYIVLNLKPQAMTISATKKQVEEKVLTLDFKTGHIYYLKIKDDLDNGAFEFQQVNNSIGSKEIIKTGLAGSSEESQENIITEFVNPKETESVEVKAVVAPVVAPIAIPQASTPAQSLSAPMSKTDEIMKAYGLKEKGIISDEEFKALKTNILNK
;
A
#
# COMPACT_ATOMS: atom_id res chain seq x y z
N MET A 1 9.73 40.15 -32.97
CA MET A 1 9.66 38.71 -33.30
C MET A 1 10.35 37.76 -32.29
N LYS A 2 10.80 38.22 -31.10
CA LYS A 2 11.48 37.33 -30.11
C LYS A 2 10.59 36.80 -28.99
N ILE A 3 9.40 37.39 -28.78
CA ILE A 3 8.49 37.01 -27.69
C ILE A 3 7.59 35.83 -28.09
N ILE A 4 7.30 35.68 -29.39
CA ILE A 4 6.49 34.57 -29.93
C ILE A 4 7.30 33.26 -29.96
N GLN A 5 8.63 33.32 -30.06
CA GLN A 5 9.49 32.13 -30.01
C GLN A 5 9.62 31.55 -28.58
N ILE A 6 9.48 32.38 -27.54
CA ILE A 6 9.56 31.93 -26.15
C ILE A 6 8.25 31.25 -25.72
N LEU A 7 7.11 31.71 -26.25
CA LEU A 7 5.80 31.12 -25.99
C LEU A 7 5.60 29.76 -26.69
N LEU A 8 6.28 29.53 -27.83
CA LEU A 8 6.25 28.23 -28.51
C LEU A 8 7.15 27.19 -27.81
N LEU A 9 8.26 27.61 -27.21
CA LEU A 9 9.16 26.71 -26.45
C LEU A 9 8.53 26.23 -25.13
N SER A 10 7.75 27.08 -24.46
CA SER A 10 7.04 26.72 -23.23
C SER A 10 5.79 25.88 -23.49
N ALA A 11 5.19 25.96 -24.68
CA ALA A 11 4.03 25.15 -25.05
C ALA A 11 4.39 23.70 -25.46
N THR A 12 5.60 23.45 -25.99
CA THR A 12 6.08 22.09 -26.28
C THR A 12 6.50 21.28 -25.05
N LEU A 13 6.72 21.92 -23.89
CA LEU A 13 7.08 21.22 -22.65
C LEU A 13 5.85 20.64 -21.91
N LEU A 14 4.64 21.02 -22.31
CA LEU A 14 3.38 20.57 -21.70
C LEU A 14 2.67 19.45 -22.50
N LEU A 15 3.33 18.92 -23.54
CA LEU A 15 2.78 17.88 -24.42
C LEU A 15 3.35 16.47 -24.18
N VAL A 16 3.91 16.19 -23.00
CA VAL A 16 4.09 14.80 -22.56
C VAL A 16 2.83 14.36 -21.83
N THR A 17 1.78 14.21 -22.62
CA THR A 17 0.48 13.65 -22.26
C THR A 17 0.63 12.23 -21.72
N ALA A 18 0.17 12.02 -20.48
CA ALA A 18 -0.73 10.93 -20.09
C ALA A 18 -0.43 9.53 -20.64
N CYS A 19 0.61 8.90 -20.10
CA CYS A 19 0.57 7.52 -19.62
C CYS A 19 1.13 7.55 -18.21
N GLY A 20 0.59 6.79 -17.26
CA GLY A 20 0.88 6.88 -15.82
C GLY A 20 2.37 6.78 -15.48
N ASN A 21 3.09 7.90 -15.61
CA ASN A 21 4.54 7.94 -15.53
C ASN A 21 4.93 8.13 -14.07
N ARG A 22 5.59 7.11 -13.53
CA ARG A 22 6.26 7.18 -12.23
C ARG A 22 7.26 8.34 -12.21
N THR A 23 7.45 8.94 -11.04
CA THR A 23 8.50 9.94 -10.80
C THR A 23 9.86 9.34 -11.18
N PRO A 24 10.62 9.96 -12.12
CA PRO A 24 11.86 9.38 -12.61
C PRO A 24 12.95 9.35 -11.55
N PHE A 25 13.92 8.44 -11.71
CA PHE A 25 15.08 8.36 -10.83
C PHE A 25 15.82 9.70 -10.72
N LYS A 26 16.08 10.11 -9.48
CA LYS A 26 16.94 11.24 -9.14
C LYS A 26 18.09 10.76 -8.26
N LYS A 27 19.32 10.99 -8.73
CA LYS A 27 20.54 10.71 -7.96
C LYS A 27 20.56 11.55 -6.67
N GLN A 28 20.95 10.91 -5.57
CA GLN A 28 21.12 11.54 -4.26
C GLN A 28 22.53 11.23 -3.75
N GLU A 29 23.05 12.13 -2.92
CA GLU A 29 24.25 11.87 -2.13
C GLU A 29 23.83 11.30 -0.76
N PRO A 30 24.63 10.42 -0.13
CA PRO A 30 24.34 9.92 1.21
C PRO A 30 24.24 11.06 2.23
N LEU A 31 23.31 10.93 3.17
CA LEU A 31 23.26 11.82 4.33
C LEU A 31 24.49 11.66 5.23
N GLU A 32 24.75 12.69 6.05
CA GLU A 32 25.79 12.63 7.07
C GLU A 32 25.55 11.42 8.00
N ASN A 33 26.58 10.61 8.22
CA ASN A 33 26.52 9.41 9.06
C ASN A 33 25.53 8.32 8.58
N ALA A 34 25.19 8.27 7.29
CA ALA A 34 24.34 7.25 6.71
C ALA A 34 24.99 6.52 5.51
N ALA A 35 24.51 5.31 5.24
CA ALA A 35 24.64 4.66 3.95
C ALA A 35 23.39 4.91 3.12
N LEU A 36 23.56 5.18 1.82
CA LEU A 36 22.45 5.32 0.88
C LEU A 36 22.23 3.99 0.16
N VAL A 37 21.04 3.42 0.28
CA VAL A 37 20.71 2.13 -0.34
C VAL A 37 19.56 2.33 -1.32
N TYR A 38 19.81 1.97 -2.57
CA TYR A 38 18.78 1.85 -3.58
C TYR A 38 18.39 0.38 -3.75
N ILE A 39 17.11 0.08 -3.70
CA ILE A 39 16.56 -1.23 -4.04
C ILE A 39 15.68 -1.06 -5.27
N TYR A 40 15.91 -1.82 -6.33
CA TYR A 40 15.22 -1.62 -7.60
C TYR A 40 14.91 -2.93 -8.33
N ALA A 41 13.82 -2.92 -9.10
CA ALA A 41 13.42 -3.98 -10.01
C ALA A 41 13.29 -3.39 -11.43
N LEU A 42 13.94 -4.01 -12.41
CA LEU A 42 13.81 -3.59 -13.81
C LEU A 42 12.51 -4.12 -14.41
N ASP A 43 11.94 -3.37 -15.37
CA ASP A 43 10.87 -3.91 -16.19
C ASP A 43 11.38 -5.09 -17.02
N ASN A 44 10.59 -6.15 -17.05
CA ASN A 44 10.81 -7.23 -17.99
C ASN A 44 10.14 -6.85 -19.30
N VAL A 45 10.95 -6.60 -20.34
CA VAL A 45 10.44 -6.36 -21.69
C VAL A 45 9.99 -7.71 -22.26
N SER A 46 8.80 -8.18 -21.89
CA SER A 46 8.15 -9.31 -22.56
C SER A 46 7.22 -8.78 -23.65
N SER A 47 7.35 -9.31 -24.86
CA SER A 47 6.50 -9.01 -26.03
C SER A 47 5.07 -9.56 -25.93
N SER A 48 4.69 -10.14 -24.79
CA SER A 48 3.35 -10.66 -24.53
C SER A 48 2.66 -9.81 -23.47
N GLU A 49 1.47 -9.31 -23.81
CA GLU A 49 0.54 -8.48 -23.02
C GLU A 49 0.10 -9.07 -21.65
N SER A 50 0.73 -10.15 -21.17
CA SER A 50 0.33 -10.92 -19.98
C SER A 50 1.45 -11.08 -18.95
N SER A 51 2.42 -10.17 -18.87
CA SER A 51 3.31 -10.13 -17.70
C SER A 51 2.53 -9.61 -16.49
N THR A 52 2.14 -10.50 -15.58
CA THR A 52 1.69 -10.07 -14.26
C THR A 52 2.86 -9.33 -13.61
N ALA A 53 2.70 -8.02 -13.38
CA ALA A 53 3.74 -7.22 -12.74
C ALA A 53 4.03 -7.81 -11.35
N SER A 54 5.26 -8.26 -11.14
CA SER A 54 5.67 -8.79 -9.84
C SER A 54 5.80 -7.68 -8.81
N ASP A 55 5.33 -7.96 -7.59
CA ASP A 55 5.43 -7.12 -6.41
C ASP A 55 6.33 -7.77 -5.35
N TYR A 56 7.14 -6.93 -4.69
CA TYR A 56 8.12 -7.37 -3.70
C TYR A 56 7.93 -6.58 -2.41
N ASN A 57 7.74 -7.31 -1.31
CA ASN A 57 7.74 -6.73 0.04
C ASN A 57 9.17 -6.66 0.55
N ILE A 58 9.57 -5.52 1.09
CA ILE A 58 10.91 -5.33 1.64
C ILE A 58 10.88 -5.44 3.16
N ARG A 59 11.89 -6.07 3.75
CA ARG A 59 12.11 -6.08 5.20
C ARG A 59 13.54 -5.68 5.52
N ILE A 60 13.72 -4.97 6.63
CA ILE A 60 15.02 -4.55 7.17
C ILE A 60 15.12 -5.11 8.58
N ASN A 61 16.13 -5.93 8.87
CA ASN A 61 16.27 -6.67 10.13
C ASN A 61 14.97 -7.39 10.52
N ASN A 62 14.39 -8.09 9.55
CA ASN A 62 13.13 -8.82 9.68
C ASN A 62 11.89 -7.94 10.01
N LYS A 63 11.99 -6.61 9.95
CA LYS A 63 10.86 -5.69 10.12
C LYS A 63 10.33 -5.23 8.76
N PRO A 64 9.01 -5.21 8.53
CA PRO A 64 8.44 -4.78 7.26
C PRO A 64 8.76 -3.31 6.99
N TYR A 65 9.19 -3.03 5.76
CA TYR A 65 9.20 -1.68 5.20
C TYR A 65 7.86 -1.44 4.51
N MET A 66 7.29 -0.24 4.66
CA MET A 66 5.92 0.04 4.22
C MET A 66 5.78 0.05 2.70
N GLU A 67 6.81 0.54 2.00
CA GLU A 67 6.79 0.61 0.55
C GLU A 67 7.07 -0.76 -0.05
N ARG A 68 6.24 -1.17 -1.02
CA ARG A 68 6.50 -2.33 -1.89
C ARG A 68 7.21 -1.84 -3.14
N ILE A 69 7.89 -2.76 -3.82
CA ILE A 69 8.52 -2.49 -5.12
C ILE A 69 7.77 -3.29 -6.17
N LYS A 70 7.25 -2.65 -7.21
CA LYS A 70 6.79 -3.31 -8.44
C LYS A 70 7.92 -3.35 -9.48
N GLN A 71 7.75 -4.13 -10.54
CA GLN A 71 8.62 -4.04 -11.72
C GLN A 71 8.66 -2.59 -12.25
N GLY A 72 9.85 -2.16 -12.65
CA GLY A 72 10.11 -0.79 -13.11
C GLY A 72 10.25 0.24 -11.99
N GLU A 73 10.30 -0.19 -10.72
CA GLU A 73 10.37 0.71 -9.57
C GLU A 73 11.69 0.65 -8.81
N TYR A 74 11.95 1.71 -8.05
CA TYR A 74 12.98 1.74 -7.02
C TYR A 74 12.47 2.38 -5.72
N ILE A 75 13.10 2.01 -4.61
CA ILE A 75 13.05 2.72 -3.33
C ILE A 75 14.46 3.20 -2.95
N VAL A 76 14.51 4.22 -2.11
CA VAL A 76 15.74 4.79 -1.58
C VAL A 76 15.67 4.84 -0.05
N LEU A 77 16.73 4.38 0.60
CA LEU A 77 16.83 4.26 2.05
C LEU A 77 18.11 4.94 2.54
N ASN A 78 18.01 5.75 3.59
CA ASN A 78 19.16 6.19 4.37
C ASN A 78 19.27 5.30 5.60
N LEU A 79 20.28 4.44 5.64
CA LEU A 79 20.46 3.43 6.68
C LEU A 79 21.64 3.76 7.59
N LYS A 80 21.54 3.36 8.87
CA LYS A 80 22.66 3.47 9.81
C LYS A 80 23.84 2.60 9.34
N PRO A 81 25.10 3.08 9.44
CA PRO A 81 26.29 2.32 9.11
C PRO A 81 26.53 1.15 10.09
N GLN A 82 25.97 -0.01 9.77
CA GLN A 82 26.13 -1.24 10.56
C GLN A 82 25.79 -2.46 9.70
N ALA A 83 26.16 -3.64 10.19
CA ALA A 83 25.66 -4.90 9.65
C ALA A 83 24.13 -5.02 9.86
N MET A 84 23.40 -5.37 8.81
CA MET A 84 21.97 -5.64 8.88
C MET A 84 21.52 -6.57 7.75
N THR A 85 20.33 -7.15 7.92
CA THR A 85 19.68 -7.94 6.87
C THR A 85 18.68 -7.08 6.11
N ILE A 86 18.67 -7.24 4.79
CA ILE A 86 17.60 -6.76 3.92
C ILE A 86 17.02 -7.96 3.21
N SER A 87 15.70 -8.11 3.20
CA SER A 87 15.05 -9.15 2.43
C SER A 87 14.01 -8.58 1.49
N ALA A 88 13.83 -9.27 0.37
CA ALA A 88 12.74 -9.07 -0.56
C ALA A 88 11.88 -10.35 -0.55
N THR A 89 10.56 -10.19 -0.56
CA THR A 89 9.61 -11.30 -0.58
C THR A 89 8.61 -11.14 -1.71
N LYS A 90 8.57 -12.10 -2.64
CA LYS A 90 7.62 -12.16 -3.75
C LYS A 90 6.40 -13.00 -3.35
N LYS A 91 5.19 -12.48 -3.60
CA LYS A 91 3.89 -13.17 -3.35
C LYS A 91 3.74 -13.76 -1.92
N GLN A 92 4.42 -13.20 -0.92
CA GLN A 92 4.46 -13.70 0.47
C GLN A 92 5.02 -15.13 0.65
N VAL A 93 5.62 -15.73 -0.37
CA VAL A 93 6.06 -17.13 -0.35
C VAL A 93 7.57 -17.24 -0.50
N GLU A 94 8.14 -16.59 -1.52
CA GLU A 94 9.58 -16.69 -1.78
C GLU A 94 10.29 -15.48 -1.19
N GLU A 95 11.19 -15.72 -0.24
CA GLU A 95 12.05 -14.70 0.37
C GLU A 95 13.51 -14.91 -0.04
N LYS A 96 14.17 -13.81 -0.41
CA LYS A 96 15.63 -13.76 -0.57
C LYS A 96 16.19 -12.74 0.41
N VAL A 97 17.25 -13.13 1.12
CA VAL A 97 17.85 -12.32 2.19
C VAL A 97 19.29 -12.00 1.84
N LEU A 98 19.68 -10.74 2.01
CA LEU A 98 21.04 -10.25 1.94
C LEU A 98 21.49 -9.77 3.31
N THR A 99 22.67 -10.21 3.73
CA THR A 99 23.36 -9.68 4.92
C THR A 99 24.48 -8.78 4.43
N LEU A 100 24.42 -7.49 4.77
CA LEU A 100 25.34 -6.46 4.29
C LEU A 100 25.88 -5.65 5.46
N ASP A 101 27.14 -5.24 5.36
CA ASP A 101 27.80 -4.33 6.31
C ASP A 101 27.88 -2.93 5.69
N PHE A 102 26.93 -2.07 6.08
CA PHE A 102 26.80 -0.73 5.52
C PHE A 102 27.80 0.25 6.13
N LYS A 103 28.40 1.08 5.27
CA LYS A 103 29.41 2.08 5.65
C LYS A 103 28.93 3.50 5.40
N THR A 104 29.37 4.43 6.26
CA THR A 104 29.07 5.86 6.14
C THR A 104 29.53 6.39 4.79
N GLY A 105 28.68 7.17 4.13
CA GLY A 105 29.02 7.83 2.86
C GLY A 105 29.05 6.89 1.66
N HIS A 106 28.69 5.61 1.82
CA HIS A 106 28.66 4.65 0.72
C HIS A 106 27.26 4.54 0.13
N ILE A 107 27.21 4.37 -1.20
CA ILE A 107 26.00 4.08 -1.96
C ILE A 107 26.00 2.59 -2.31
N TYR A 108 24.87 1.92 -2.08
CA TYR A 108 24.65 0.50 -2.38
C TYR A 108 23.46 0.36 -3.33
N TYR A 109 23.59 -0.56 -4.28
CA TYR A 109 22.54 -0.88 -5.25
C TYR A 109 22.16 -2.36 -5.08
N LEU A 110 20.91 -2.60 -4.71
CA LEU A 110 20.35 -3.93 -4.55
C LEU A 110 19.32 -4.16 -5.66
N LYS A 111 19.59 -5.17 -6.50
CA LYS A 111 18.80 -5.50 -7.68
C LYS A 111 17.90 -6.68 -7.36
N ILE A 112 16.63 -6.52 -7.69
CA ILE A 112 15.67 -7.61 -7.83
C ILE A 112 15.60 -7.96 -9.31
N LYS A 113 15.84 -9.23 -9.65
CA LYS A 113 15.74 -9.74 -11.02
C LYS A 113 14.76 -10.91 -11.02
N ASP A 114 13.66 -10.72 -11.73
CA ASP A 114 12.64 -11.75 -11.85
C ASP A 114 13.08 -12.84 -12.85
N ASP A 115 12.81 -14.10 -12.52
CA ASP A 115 12.90 -15.23 -13.46
C ASP A 115 11.47 -15.58 -13.90
N LEU A 116 11.13 -15.19 -15.12
CA LEU A 116 9.79 -15.39 -15.68
C LEU A 116 9.51 -16.85 -16.03
N ASP A 117 10.55 -17.68 -16.20
CA ASP A 117 10.40 -19.04 -16.71
C ASP A 117 10.01 -20.03 -15.60
N ASN A 118 10.54 -19.85 -14.39
CA ASN A 118 10.25 -20.72 -13.24
C ASN A 118 9.53 -20.01 -12.08
N GLY A 119 9.30 -18.70 -12.20
CA GLY A 119 8.63 -17.88 -11.20
C GLY A 119 9.50 -17.47 -10.01
N ALA A 120 10.77 -17.90 -9.96
CA ALA A 120 11.75 -17.51 -8.96
C ALA A 120 12.21 -16.06 -9.15
N PHE A 121 13.01 -15.55 -8.22
CA PHE A 121 13.73 -14.29 -8.42
C PHE A 121 15.08 -14.25 -7.71
N GLU A 122 15.98 -13.43 -8.21
CA GLU A 122 17.26 -13.11 -7.57
C GLU A 122 17.16 -11.78 -6.82
N PHE A 123 17.78 -11.71 -5.65
CA PHE A 123 17.99 -10.47 -4.92
C PHE A 123 19.47 -10.36 -4.56
N GLN A 124 20.16 -9.39 -5.16
CA GLN A 124 21.61 -9.30 -5.08
C GLN A 124 22.12 -7.86 -5.00
N GLN A 125 23.24 -7.67 -4.31
CA GLN A 125 24.01 -6.43 -4.43
C GLN A 125 24.71 -6.42 -5.78
N VAL A 126 24.66 -5.28 -6.48
CA VAL A 126 25.42 -5.05 -7.70
C VAL A 126 26.46 -3.95 -7.50
N ASN A 127 27.49 -3.94 -8.34
CA ASN A 127 28.49 -2.89 -8.35
C ASN A 127 27.87 -1.52 -8.69
N ASN A 128 28.42 -0.45 -8.10
CA ASN A 128 27.92 0.92 -8.30
C ASN A 128 27.85 1.35 -9.77
N SER A 129 28.81 0.95 -10.60
CA SER A 129 28.81 1.25 -12.04
C SER A 129 27.65 0.60 -12.79
N ILE A 130 27.22 -0.59 -12.35
CA ILE A 130 26.08 -1.31 -12.94
C ILE A 130 24.79 -0.70 -12.42
N GLY A 131 24.63 -0.63 -11.09
CA GLY A 131 23.41 -0.14 -10.45
C GLY A 131 23.04 1.28 -10.87
N SER A 132 24.01 2.20 -10.92
CA SER A 132 23.78 3.59 -11.34
C SER A 132 23.34 3.74 -12.80
N LYS A 133 23.69 2.79 -13.68
CA LYS A 133 23.26 2.79 -15.10
C LYS A 133 21.92 2.09 -15.31
N GLU A 134 21.58 1.13 -14.45
CA GLU A 134 20.33 0.39 -14.56
C GLU A 134 19.16 1.16 -13.93
N ILE A 135 19.38 1.76 -12.76
CA ILE A 135 18.32 2.42 -11.98
C ILE A 135 17.71 3.65 -12.67
N ILE A 136 18.40 4.26 -13.64
CA ILE A 136 17.84 5.37 -14.43
C ILE A 136 16.61 4.95 -15.24
N LYS A 137 16.42 3.64 -15.45
CA LYS A 137 15.29 3.05 -16.17
C LYS A 137 14.07 2.81 -15.27
N THR A 138 14.17 3.12 -13.99
CA THR A 138 13.09 2.90 -13.02
C THR A 138 12.49 4.21 -12.54
N GLY A 139 11.27 4.13 -12.03
CA GLY A 139 10.58 5.22 -11.34
C GLY A 139 10.46 4.98 -9.83
N LEU A 140 10.20 6.03 -9.06
CA LEU A 140 10.04 5.91 -7.62
C LEU A 140 8.80 5.05 -7.31
N ALA A 141 8.92 4.10 -6.40
CA ALA A 141 7.80 3.28 -5.94
C ALA A 141 6.66 4.16 -5.40
N GLY A 142 5.42 3.76 -5.67
CA GLY A 142 4.21 4.46 -5.23
C GLY A 142 3.94 5.81 -5.91
N SER A 143 4.77 6.23 -6.86
CA SER A 143 4.64 7.55 -7.52
C SER A 143 3.79 7.57 -8.78
N SER A 144 3.27 6.42 -9.22
CA SER A 144 2.29 6.38 -10.31
C SER A 144 0.93 6.86 -9.79
N GLU A 145 0.30 7.79 -10.49
CA GLU A 145 -1.13 8.05 -10.34
C GLU A 145 -1.88 6.80 -10.83
N GLU A 146 -2.24 5.90 -9.91
CA GLU A 146 -3.22 4.85 -10.24
C GLU A 146 -4.54 5.57 -10.54
N SER A 147 -5.00 5.48 -11.79
CA SER A 147 -6.28 6.01 -12.23
C SER A 147 -7.37 5.50 -11.27
N GLN A 148 -7.99 6.42 -10.54
CA GLN A 148 -9.05 6.16 -9.54
C GLN A 148 -10.28 5.43 -10.10
N GLU A 149 -10.31 5.21 -11.41
CA GLU A 149 -11.40 4.61 -12.18
C GLU A 149 -11.66 3.13 -11.84
N ASN A 150 -10.75 2.45 -11.15
CA ASN A 150 -10.93 1.06 -10.71
C ASN A 150 -11.21 0.90 -9.20
N ILE A 151 -11.33 2.00 -8.45
CA ILE A 151 -11.82 1.92 -7.07
C ILE A 151 -13.34 1.99 -7.11
N ILE A 152 -14.00 0.84 -7.09
CA ILE A 152 -15.42 0.78 -6.73
C ILE A 152 -15.51 1.18 -5.24
N THR A 153 -15.75 2.47 -4.97
CA THR A 153 -16.19 2.94 -3.64
C THR A 153 -17.70 2.83 -3.44
N GLU A 154 -18.40 2.04 -4.25
CA GLU A 154 -19.73 1.58 -3.89
C GLU A 154 -19.57 0.37 -2.97
N PHE A 155 -19.60 0.64 -1.66
CA PHE A 155 -20.26 -0.31 -0.77
C PHE A 155 -21.64 -0.54 -1.37
N VAL A 156 -21.87 -1.74 -1.91
CA VAL A 156 -23.20 -2.23 -2.25
C VAL A 156 -24.01 -2.14 -0.96
N ASN A 157 -24.75 -1.06 -0.81
CA ASN A 157 -25.80 -0.97 0.18
C ASN A 157 -26.81 -2.02 -0.28
N PRO A 158 -27.04 -3.13 0.45
CA PRO A 158 -28.11 -4.03 0.08
C PRO A 158 -29.39 -3.22 0.20
N LYS A 159 -29.93 -2.83 -0.97
CA LYS A 159 -31.29 -2.31 -1.07
C LYS A 159 -32.19 -3.25 -0.29
N GLU A 160 -33.01 -2.62 0.54
CA GLU A 160 -34.17 -3.17 1.23
C GLU A 160 -34.72 -4.38 0.47
N THR A 161 -34.55 -5.58 1.04
CA THR A 161 -35.31 -6.73 0.60
C THR A 161 -36.74 -6.46 1.01
N GLU A 162 -37.56 -6.07 0.02
CA GLU A 162 -39.00 -6.15 0.06
C GLU A 162 -39.40 -7.48 0.72
N SER A 163 -40.14 -7.35 1.81
CA SER A 163 -40.81 -8.45 2.49
C SER A 163 -41.73 -9.16 1.50
N VAL A 164 -41.26 -10.29 0.95
CA VAL A 164 -42.10 -11.26 0.27
C VAL A 164 -42.99 -11.90 1.33
N GLU A 165 -44.24 -11.44 1.34
CA GLU A 165 -45.37 -11.99 2.07
C GLU A 165 -45.57 -13.47 1.69
N VAL A 166 -45.06 -14.39 2.52
CA VAL A 166 -45.41 -15.81 2.41
C VAL A 166 -46.64 -16.09 3.26
N LYS A 167 -47.77 -16.13 2.55
CA LYS A 167 -49.10 -16.54 2.96
C LYS A 167 -49.07 -17.80 3.84
N ALA A 168 -49.46 -17.65 5.10
CA ALA A 168 -49.65 -18.76 6.03
C ALA A 168 -50.77 -19.70 5.55
N VAL A 169 -50.47 -20.98 5.44
CA VAL A 169 -51.46 -22.06 5.30
C VAL A 169 -52.01 -22.39 6.68
N VAL A 170 -53.33 -22.38 6.77
CA VAL A 170 -54.17 -22.49 7.96
C VAL A 170 -54.31 -23.95 8.42
N ALA A 171 -54.34 -24.18 9.74
CA ALA A 171 -55.29 -25.01 10.53
C ALA A 171 -54.59 -25.77 11.72
N PRO A 172 -55.30 -26.20 12.79
CA PRO A 172 -55.56 -25.38 13.99
C PRO A 172 -55.42 -26.14 15.35
N VAL A 173 -55.90 -25.49 16.43
CA VAL A 173 -56.31 -25.99 17.79
C VAL A 173 -55.14 -26.23 18.79
N VAL A 174 -55.11 -25.82 20.08
CA VAL A 174 -56.07 -25.51 21.17
C VAL A 174 -55.44 -24.50 22.16
N ALA A 175 -56.26 -23.70 22.85
CA ALA A 175 -55.99 -22.59 23.80
C ALA A 175 -55.53 -23.01 25.23
N PRO A 176 -55.65 -22.17 26.29
CA PRO A 176 -54.91 -20.95 26.68
C PRO A 176 -54.28 -21.07 28.10
N ILE A 177 -53.48 -20.11 28.60
CA ILE A 177 -53.44 -19.65 30.02
C ILE A 177 -52.54 -18.39 30.17
N ALA A 178 -53.01 -17.46 31.01
CA ALA A 178 -52.50 -16.12 31.39
C ALA A 178 -51.14 -16.14 32.15
N ILE A 179 -50.39 -15.05 32.29
CA ILE A 179 -50.56 -13.91 33.24
C ILE A 179 -49.56 -12.77 32.84
N PRO A 180 -49.83 -11.48 33.14
CA PRO A 180 -49.16 -10.31 32.56
C PRO A 180 -48.05 -9.74 33.44
N GLN A 181 -46.95 -9.23 32.88
CA GLN A 181 -46.07 -8.30 33.61
C GLN A 181 -45.31 -7.30 32.72
N ALA A 182 -45.59 -6.02 33.03
CA ALA A 182 -44.73 -4.83 33.03
C ALA A 182 -44.03 -4.36 31.73
N SER A 183 -44.55 -3.25 31.23
CA SER A 183 -43.96 -2.31 30.30
C SER A 183 -42.67 -1.67 30.86
N THR A 184 -41.58 -1.69 30.08
CA THR A 184 -40.57 -0.61 30.04
C THR A 184 -39.84 -0.70 28.69
N PRO A 185 -39.41 0.43 28.11
CA PRO A 185 -39.03 0.52 26.70
C PRO A 185 -37.65 -0.10 26.47
N ALA A 186 -37.59 -1.17 25.68
CA ALA A 186 -36.32 -1.68 25.17
C ALA A 186 -35.78 -0.67 24.15
N GLN A 187 -34.85 0.17 24.63
CA GLN A 187 -33.86 0.84 23.80
C GLN A 187 -33.26 -0.18 22.83
N SER A 188 -33.23 0.22 21.56
CA SER A 188 -32.58 -0.52 20.48
C SER A 188 -31.19 -0.97 20.91
N LEU A 189 -31.04 -2.27 21.17
CA LEU A 189 -29.78 -2.95 21.34
C LEU A 189 -28.98 -2.81 20.04
N SER A 190 -28.20 -1.73 19.94
CA SER A 190 -27.11 -1.67 18.98
C SER A 190 -26.12 -2.78 19.36
N ALA A 191 -25.86 -3.67 18.42
CA ALA A 191 -24.92 -4.76 18.60
C ALA A 191 -23.57 -4.21 19.10
N PRO A 192 -22.88 -4.90 20.04
CA PRO A 192 -21.59 -4.45 20.52
C PRO A 192 -20.62 -4.39 19.35
N MET A 193 -20.20 -3.18 18.96
CA MET A 193 -19.21 -3.00 17.91
C MET A 193 -17.91 -3.70 18.33
N SER A 194 -17.23 -4.33 17.38
CA SER A 194 -15.93 -4.92 17.65
C SER A 194 -14.94 -3.81 18.04
N LYS A 195 -13.96 -4.13 18.90
CA LYS A 195 -12.85 -3.20 19.22
C LYS A 195 -12.16 -2.69 17.96
N THR A 196 -12.07 -3.54 16.93
CA THR A 196 -11.52 -3.17 15.62
C THR A 196 -12.36 -2.10 14.93
N ASP A 197 -13.69 -2.23 14.96
CA ASP A 197 -14.61 -1.27 14.33
C ASP A 197 -14.59 0.09 15.06
N GLU A 198 -14.51 0.06 16.40
CA GLU A 198 -14.34 1.25 17.23
C GLU A 198 -13.02 1.98 16.90
N ILE A 199 -11.91 1.25 16.71
CA ILE A 199 -10.60 1.83 16.33
C ILE A 199 -10.64 2.40 14.91
N MET A 200 -11.28 1.72 13.96
CA MET A 200 -11.42 2.20 12.58
C MET A 200 -12.24 3.49 12.51
N LYS A 201 -13.32 3.58 13.29
CA LYS A 201 -14.12 4.80 13.42
C LYS A 201 -13.29 5.95 14.02
N ALA A 202 -12.51 5.68 15.06
CA ALA A 202 -11.62 6.67 15.66
C ALA A 202 -10.54 7.16 14.68
N TYR A 203 -10.01 6.29 13.84
CA TYR A 203 -9.03 6.66 12.81
C TYR A 203 -9.65 7.58 11.76
N GLY A 204 -10.87 7.29 11.32
CA GLY A 204 -11.61 8.16 10.40
C GLY A 204 -11.91 9.56 10.97
N LEU A 205 -12.05 9.69 12.30
CA LEU A 205 -12.19 11.02 12.95
C LEU A 205 -10.87 11.80 12.94
N LYS A 206 -9.74 11.11 13.13
CA LYS A 206 -8.40 11.70 13.04
C LYS A 206 -8.12 12.20 11.62
N GLU A 207 -8.40 11.40 10.59
CA GLU A 207 -8.17 11.81 9.18
C GLU A 207 -9.01 13.02 8.77
N LYS A 208 -10.20 13.16 9.35
CA LYS A 208 -11.07 14.33 9.16
C LYS A 208 -10.65 15.55 9.98
N GLY A 209 -9.58 15.46 10.77
CA GLY A 209 -9.12 16.52 11.67
C GLY A 209 -10.09 16.84 12.80
N ILE A 210 -11.04 15.95 13.10
CA ILE A 210 -12.05 16.13 14.16
C ILE A 210 -11.42 15.89 15.54
N ILE A 211 -10.41 15.02 15.59
CA ILE A 211 -9.63 14.75 16.79
C ILE A 211 -8.14 14.84 16.47
N SER A 212 -7.35 15.25 17.45
CA SER A 212 -5.90 15.28 17.39
C SER A 212 -5.27 13.89 17.53
N ASP A 213 -3.97 13.80 17.23
CA ASP A 213 -3.19 12.57 17.38
C ASP A 213 -3.13 12.08 18.83
N GLU A 214 -3.11 13.00 19.79
CA GLU A 214 -3.08 12.70 21.22
C GLU A 214 -4.43 12.14 21.68
N GLU A 215 -5.53 12.73 21.23
CA GLU A 215 -6.89 12.26 21.49
C GLU A 215 -7.16 10.91 20.84
N PHE A 216 -6.68 10.69 19.62
CA PHE A 216 -6.77 9.38 18.96
C PHE A 216 -6.00 8.31 19.73
N LYS A 217 -4.79 8.62 20.22
CA LYS A 217 -3.99 7.68 21.01
C LYS A 217 -4.68 7.32 22.32
N ALA A 218 -5.24 8.31 23.03
CA ALA A 218 -6.01 8.08 24.25
C ALA A 218 -7.25 7.22 24.00
N LEU A 219 -7.98 7.50 22.91
CA LEU A 219 -9.18 6.76 22.53
C LEU A 219 -8.87 5.32 22.13
N LYS A 220 -7.79 5.08 21.37
CA LYS A 220 -7.30 3.74 21.02
C LYS A 220 -6.96 2.93 22.27
N THR A 221 -6.28 3.51 23.25
CA THR A 221 -5.97 2.84 24.51
C THR A 221 -7.23 2.48 25.30
N ASN A 222 -8.22 3.37 25.33
CA ASN A 222 -9.50 3.12 25.99
C ASN A 222 -10.26 1.94 25.33
N ILE A 223 -10.37 1.94 24.00
CA ILE A 223 -11.05 0.87 23.24
C ILE A 223 -10.36 -0.50 23.44
N LEU A 224 -9.03 -0.52 23.50
CA LEU A 224 -8.29 -1.77 23.73
C LEU A 224 -8.49 -2.33 25.14
N ASN A 225 -8.66 -1.45 26.12
CA ASN A 225 -8.81 -1.80 27.55
C ASN A 225 -10.25 -2.07 27.99
N LYS A 226 -11.25 -1.72 27.17
CA LYS A 226 -12.67 -2.06 27.34
C LYS A 226 -12.92 -3.54 27.15
#